data_AF-A0A815BN85-F1
#
_entry.id   AF-A0A815BN85-F1
#
_cell.length_a   1.000
_cell.length_b   1.000
_cell.length_c   1.000
_cell.angle_alpha   90.00
_cell.angle_beta   90.00
_cell.angle_gamma   90.00
#
_symmetry.space_group_name_H-M   'P 1'
#
loop_
_entity.id
_entity.type
_entity.pdbx_description
1 polymer ?
#
loop_
_entity_poly.entity_id
_entity_poly.type
_entity_poly.pdbx_seq_one_letter_code
_entity_poly.pdbx_strand_id
1 'polypeptide(L)'
;MILSLCQRLTYLNFCQVFSYRNSFISIYKLPQTSCSYSTLIELKINVATFNACLCLLDGRFDSLSKLTINVRNIKYERKEINNKTKLPKLKYFSLASINSVHRFNEYIIPLLRRMINLEELILFLSVVRVDSTLIDGTELYNQVLVHMLHLNKFIFSINTNVLSINNEMDVPSNEDIQNSFIGKEYDQVGSYVHLERITPEDTTIGIKQPKAIVKSHIYSLPYQFENFLDLNSSFQCGIFVTVRYLSMRDRYPFERELFKIISDSFPFLKSLTMSNDGPQKNKQHSSTLISFPHFNLLNLVDAHDDYDEQFLVDTKTHLPCLLDLCITYESLEIVTNNFANDATRLYCSKLKGLHIDKPYVRPKHFDDYFCLLLHMSKFRDEF
;
A
#
# COMPACT_ATOMS: atom_id res chain seq x y z
N MET A 1 30.05 -9.51 4.08
CA MET A 1 29.20 -10.72 3.96
C MET A 1 28.29 -10.71 2.73
N ILE A 2 27.44 -9.70 2.50
CA ILE A 2 26.59 -9.65 1.28
C ILE A 2 27.42 -9.60 -0.01
N LEU A 3 28.43 -8.73 -0.09
CA LEU A 3 29.27 -8.59 -1.30
C LEU A 3 30.09 -9.86 -1.63
N SER A 4 30.54 -10.60 -0.62
CA SER A 4 31.26 -11.88 -0.83
C SER A 4 30.33 -12.99 -1.32
N LEU A 5 29.04 -12.96 -0.95
CA LEU A 5 28.03 -13.88 -1.48
C LEU A 5 27.73 -13.56 -2.97
N CYS A 6 27.69 -12.28 -3.36
CA CYS A 6 27.40 -11.88 -4.75
C CYS A 6 28.47 -12.30 -5.77
N GLN A 7 29.67 -12.68 -5.35
CA GLN A 7 30.75 -13.10 -6.27
C GLN A 7 30.45 -14.41 -7.02
N ARG A 8 29.59 -15.28 -6.49
CA ARG A 8 29.30 -16.61 -7.10
C ARG A 8 27.81 -16.89 -7.29
N LEU A 9 26.94 -15.99 -6.84
CA LEU A 9 25.50 -16.14 -6.96
C LEU A 9 25.02 -15.50 -8.26
N THR A 10 24.03 -16.11 -8.90
CA THR A 10 23.32 -15.55 -10.06
C THR A 10 22.00 -14.90 -9.66
N TYR A 11 21.40 -15.37 -8.56
CA TYR A 11 20.13 -14.89 -8.02
C TYR A 11 20.26 -14.67 -6.50
N LEU A 12 19.72 -13.56 -6.01
CA LEU A 12 19.68 -13.26 -4.58
C LEU A 12 18.36 -12.55 -4.21
N ASN A 13 17.66 -13.09 -3.21
CA ASN A 13 16.40 -12.55 -2.73
C ASN A 13 16.45 -12.32 -1.22
N PHE A 14 16.47 -11.05 -0.82
CA PHE A 14 16.37 -10.58 0.56
C PHE A 14 14.97 -10.11 0.93
N CYS A 15 13.99 -10.25 0.05
CA CYS A 15 12.60 -9.99 0.37
C CYS A 15 12.09 -11.14 1.25
N GLN A 16 12.37 -11.09 2.55
CA GLN A 16 11.55 -11.86 3.49
C GLN A 16 10.12 -11.36 3.37
N VAL A 17 9.20 -12.32 3.29
CA VAL A 17 7.74 -12.17 3.28
C VAL A 17 7.34 -11.01 4.17
N PHE A 18 6.45 -10.13 3.67
CA PHE A 18 5.87 -8.96 4.33
C PHE A 18 5.20 -9.33 5.67
N SER A 19 5.98 -9.71 6.66
CA SER A 19 5.63 -9.65 8.07
C SER A 19 5.87 -8.21 8.48
N TYR A 20 4.93 -7.62 9.21
CA TYR A 20 5.00 -6.27 9.78
C TYR A 20 6.31 -5.94 10.53
N ARG A 21 7.20 -6.92 10.75
CA ARG A 21 8.57 -6.75 11.24
C ARG A 21 9.56 -6.39 10.12
N ASN A 22 9.68 -5.08 9.89
CA ASN A 22 10.80 -4.24 9.45
C ASN A 22 12.21 -4.85 9.19
N SER A 23 12.37 -5.94 8.44
CA SER A 23 13.69 -6.41 7.98
C SER A 23 14.17 -5.60 6.76
N PHE A 24 14.36 -4.29 6.94
CA PHE A 24 14.93 -3.43 5.90
C PHE A 24 16.44 -3.35 6.07
N ILE A 25 17.18 -3.70 5.02
CA ILE A 25 18.64 -3.68 5.09
C ILE A 25 19.13 -2.24 4.99
N SER A 26 19.94 -1.85 5.98
CA SER A 26 20.69 -0.60 5.98
C SER A 26 22.04 -0.84 5.29
N ILE A 27 22.15 -0.41 4.03
CA ILE A 27 23.28 -0.73 3.15
C ILE A 27 24.47 0.23 3.32
N TYR A 28 24.34 1.27 4.15
CA TYR A 28 25.32 2.37 4.27
C TYR A 28 26.74 1.96 4.70
N LYS A 29 26.93 0.71 5.15
CA LYS A 29 28.22 0.15 5.55
C LYS A 29 28.86 -0.78 4.50
N LEU A 30 28.29 -0.92 3.31
CA LEU A 30 28.97 -1.67 2.25
C LEU A 30 30.20 -0.88 1.76
N PRO A 31 31.41 -1.47 1.77
CA PRO A 31 32.58 -0.80 1.21
C PRO A 31 32.33 -0.41 -0.26
N GLN A 32 32.85 0.75 -0.65
CA GLN A 32 32.76 1.32 -2.02
C GLN A 32 33.55 0.51 -3.07
N THR A 33 34.11 -0.64 -2.70
CA THR A 33 34.86 -1.50 -3.61
C THR A 33 33.91 -2.08 -4.66
N SER A 34 34.19 -1.79 -5.94
CA SER A 34 33.49 -2.40 -7.08
C SER A 34 33.56 -3.93 -6.98
N CYS A 35 32.42 -4.60 -7.19
CA CYS A 35 32.38 -6.06 -7.32
C CYS A 35 32.36 -6.42 -8.81
N SER A 36 33.41 -6.02 -9.53
CA SER A 36 33.54 -6.27 -10.98
C SER A 36 33.56 -7.75 -11.36
N TYR A 37 33.74 -8.65 -10.39
CA TYR A 37 33.67 -10.10 -10.55
C TYR A 37 32.34 -10.73 -10.10
N SER A 38 31.32 -9.92 -9.82
CA SER A 38 30.01 -10.42 -9.40
C SER A 38 29.29 -11.11 -10.57
N THR A 39 28.90 -12.36 -10.38
CA THR A 39 28.03 -13.12 -11.31
C THR A 39 26.54 -12.84 -11.12
N LEU A 40 26.17 -11.95 -10.20
CA LEU A 40 24.78 -11.67 -9.85
C LEU A 40 24.02 -11.06 -11.02
N ILE A 41 22.98 -11.76 -11.48
CA ILE A 41 22.12 -11.38 -12.61
C ILE A 41 20.82 -10.74 -12.08
N GLU A 42 20.27 -11.27 -11.00
CA GLU A 42 19.00 -10.82 -10.41
C GLU A 42 19.12 -10.58 -8.90
N LEU A 43 18.65 -9.41 -8.46
CA LEU A 43 18.60 -9.02 -7.06
C LEU A 43 17.19 -8.55 -6.68
N LYS A 44 16.62 -9.15 -5.64
CA LYS A 44 15.41 -8.66 -4.97
C LYS A 44 15.73 -8.26 -3.53
N ILE A 45 15.37 -7.05 -3.13
CA ILE A 45 15.79 -6.53 -1.82
C ILE A 45 14.81 -5.52 -1.21
N ASN A 46 14.67 -5.59 0.12
CA ASN A 46 13.99 -4.57 0.91
C ASN A 46 15.02 -3.62 1.52
N VAL A 47 14.94 -2.33 1.22
CA VAL A 47 15.86 -1.30 1.72
C VAL A 47 15.15 -0.22 2.52
N ALA A 48 15.81 0.27 3.57
CA ALA A 48 15.19 1.23 4.48
C ALA A 48 15.00 2.62 3.85
N THR A 49 15.95 3.05 3.01
CA THR A 49 15.96 4.39 2.41
C THR A 49 16.29 4.35 0.94
N PHE A 50 15.90 5.41 0.22
CA PHE A 50 16.22 5.58 -1.19
C PHE A 50 17.73 5.66 -1.46
N ASN A 51 18.53 6.22 -0.53
CA ASN A 51 19.98 6.24 -0.69
C ASN A 51 20.60 4.84 -0.70
N ALA A 52 20.05 3.88 0.06
CA ALA A 52 20.48 2.50 -0.02
C ALA A 52 20.18 1.89 -1.40
N CYS A 53 19.05 2.26 -2.03
CA CYS A 53 18.73 1.91 -3.43
C CYS A 53 19.77 2.50 -4.40
N LEU A 54 20.10 3.79 -4.28
CA LEU A 54 21.10 4.43 -5.13
C LEU A 54 22.50 3.81 -5.01
N CYS A 55 22.89 3.40 -3.80
CA CYS A 55 24.15 2.68 -3.58
C CYS A 55 24.20 1.32 -4.28
N LEU A 56 23.07 0.63 -4.45
CA LEU A 56 23.02 -0.63 -5.22
C LEU A 56 23.11 -0.40 -6.73
N LEU A 57 22.70 0.80 -7.16
CA LEU A 57 22.65 1.22 -8.55
C LEU A 57 23.92 1.92 -9.04
N ASP A 58 24.96 2.02 -8.20
CA ASP A 58 26.20 2.74 -8.53
C ASP A 58 27.15 2.00 -9.48
N GLY A 59 26.69 0.91 -10.10
CA GLY A 59 27.45 0.15 -11.09
C GLY A 59 28.41 -0.87 -10.48
N ARG A 60 28.33 -1.15 -9.18
CA ARG A 60 29.17 -2.16 -8.52
C ARG A 60 28.89 -3.61 -8.95
N PHE A 61 27.80 -3.88 -9.66
CA PHE A 61 27.40 -5.21 -10.14
C PHE A 61 27.31 -5.21 -11.67
N ASP A 62 28.39 -5.57 -12.35
CA ASP A 62 28.49 -5.47 -13.82
C ASP A 62 27.52 -6.42 -14.56
N SER A 63 27.22 -7.59 -13.99
CA SER A 63 26.30 -8.59 -14.58
C SER A 63 24.83 -8.41 -14.20
N LEU A 64 24.51 -7.45 -13.32
CA LEU A 64 23.15 -7.27 -12.84
C LEU A 64 22.25 -6.77 -13.99
N SER A 65 21.24 -7.56 -14.32
CA SER A 65 20.28 -7.24 -15.38
C SER A 65 18.84 -7.09 -14.87
N LYS A 66 18.52 -7.66 -13.70
CA LYS A 66 17.20 -7.57 -13.07
C LYS A 66 17.30 -7.09 -11.64
N LEU A 67 16.53 -6.06 -11.29
CA LEU A 67 16.55 -5.48 -9.95
C LEU A 67 15.13 -5.17 -9.46
N THR A 68 14.74 -5.77 -8.35
CA THR A 68 13.49 -5.47 -7.62
C THR A 68 13.82 -4.87 -6.28
N ILE A 69 13.29 -3.69 -5.99
CA ILE A 69 13.54 -2.97 -4.74
C ILE A 69 12.21 -2.57 -4.11
N ASN A 70 12.02 -2.99 -2.86
CA ASN A 70 11.00 -2.41 -1.99
C ASN A 70 11.68 -1.43 -1.04
N VAL A 71 11.36 -0.15 -1.17
CA VAL A 71 11.90 0.91 -0.32
C VAL A 71 10.86 1.22 0.75
N ARG A 72 11.27 1.23 2.02
CA ARG A 72 10.38 1.68 3.08
C ARG A 72 10.05 3.15 2.92
N ASN A 73 11.06 3.98 2.65
CA ASN A 73 10.93 5.42 2.74
C ASN A 73 11.76 6.15 1.68
N ILE A 74 11.11 7.02 0.91
CA ILE A 74 11.78 7.93 -0.03
C ILE A 74 11.56 9.35 0.50
N LYS A 75 12.42 9.73 1.45
CA LYS A 75 12.46 11.07 2.08
C LYS A 75 13.65 11.86 1.57
N TYR A 76 13.55 13.18 1.70
CA TYR A 76 14.65 14.10 1.46
C TYR A 76 15.83 13.76 2.38
N GLU A 77 16.88 13.23 1.78
CA GLU A 77 18.20 13.13 2.39
C GLU A 77 19.13 14.05 1.57
N ARG A 78 19.87 14.94 2.25
CA ARG A 78 20.75 15.96 1.62
C ARG A 78 21.84 15.42 0.69
N LYS A 79 21.96 14.10 0.52
CA LYS A 79 22.90 13.51 -0.43
C LYS A 79 22.28 13.59 -1.82
N GLU A 80 22.77 14.56 -2.60
CA GLU A 80 22.49 14.63 -4.03
C GLU A 80 22.83 13.28 -4.69
N ILE A 81 21.96 12.86 -5.59
CA ILE A 81 22.33 11.84 -6.58
C ILE A 81 23.56 12.40 -7.28
N ASN A 82 24.73 11.87 -6.96
CA ASN A 82 25.94 12.27 -7.66
C ASN A 82 25.78 11.76 -9.09
N ASN A 83 25.45 12.67 -10.02
CA ASN A 83 25.15 12.41 -11.44
C ASN A 83 26.27 11.63 -12.17
N LYS A 84 27.42 11.43 -11.52
CA LYS A 84 28.58 10.68 -12.00
C LYS A 84 28.50 9.16 -11.83
N THR A 85 27.49 8.62 -11.14
CA THR A 85 27.37 7.16 -10.98
C THR A 85 27.06 6.47 -12.31
N LYS A 86 27.81 5.44 -12.67
CA LYS A 86 27.50 4.61 -13.83
C LYS A 86 26.39 3.65 -13.43
N LEU A 87 25.20 3.75 -14.02
CA LEU A 87 24.13 2.80 -13.73
C LEU A 87 24.46 1.43 -14.36
N PRO A 88 24.05 0.32 -13.71
CA PRO A 88 24.09 -1.00 -14.35
C PRO A 88 23.21 -1.02 -15.60
N LYS A 89 23.57 -1.84 -16.59
CA LYS A 89 22.77 -2.07 -17.80
C LYS A 89 21.60 -3.01 -17.48
N LEU A 90 20.65 -2.51 -16.71
CA LEU A 90 19.44 -3.25 -16.36
C LEU A 90 18.54 -3.42 -17.58
N LYS A 91 17.98 -4.63 -17.71
CA LYS A 91 16.84 -4.93 -18.60
C LYS A 91 15.53 -4.86 -17.85
N TYR A 92 15.52 -5.19 -16.56
CA TYR A 92 14.32 -5.16 -15.71
C TYR A 92 14.58 -4.32 -14.46
N PHE A 93 13.65 -3.43 -14.15
CA PHE A 93 13.65 -2.67 -12.90
C PHE A 93 12.25 -2.62 -12.29
N SER A 94 12.16 -2.94 -11.00
CA SER A 94 10.95 -2.79 -10.20
C SER A 94 11.23 -1.98 -8.95
N LEU A 95 10.43 -0.94 -8.73
CA LEU A 95 10.49 -0.08 -7.55
C LEU A 95 9.12 -0.02 -6.89
N ALA A 96 9.04 -0.49 -5.66
CA ALA A 96 7.89 -0.30 -4.80
C ALA A 96 8.25 0.59 -3.61
N SER A 97 7.38 1.55 -3.28
CA SER A 97 7.46 2.35 -2.05
C SER A 97 6.16 2.21 -1.29
N ILE A 98 6.24 1.66 -0.08
CA ILE A 98 5.07 1.46 0.79
C ILE A 98 4.64 2.77 1.42
N ASN A 99 5.61 3.62 1.79
CA ASN A 99 5.32 4.96 2.29
C ASN A 99 5.34 5.99 1.16
N SER A 100 4.80 7.16 1.48
CA SER A 100 4.78 8.32 0.59
C SER A 100 6.19 8.73 0.14
N VAL A 101 6.31 8.89 -1.17
CA VAL A 101 7.43 9.48 -1.89
C VAL A 101 7.19 10.97 -1.95
N HIS A 102 8.04 11.72 -1.26
CA HIS A 102 8.13 13.15 -1.46
C HIS A 102 9.14 13.41 -2.58
N ARG A 103 8.90 14.42 -3.41
CA ARG A 103 9.84 14.83 -4.47
C ARG A 103 10.07 13.78 -5.55
N PHE A 104 8.97 13.28 -6.11
CA PHE A 104 8.99 12.32 -7.22
C PHE A 104 9.81 12.83 -8.42
N ASN A 105 9.68 14.12 -8.75
CA ASN A 105 10.34 14.75 -9.90
C ASN A 105 11.86 14.92 -9.70
N GLU A 106 12.33 15.00 -8.46
CA GLU A 106 13.73 15.21 -8.13
C GLU A 106 14.50 13.89 -7.93
N TYR A 107 13.82 12.82 -7.53
CA TYR A 107 14.48 11.55 -7.20
C TYR A 107 14.14 10.42 -8.16
N ILE A 108 12.86 10.23 -8.48
CA ILE A 108 12.41 9.09 -9.27
C ILE A 108 12.62 9.35 -10.75
N ILE A 109 12.15 10.50 -11.25
CA ILE A 109 12.28 10.85 -12.67
C ILE A 109 13.75 10.86 -13.14
N PRO A 110 14.71 11.51 -12.47
CA PRO A 110 16.09 11.54 -12.95
C PRO A 110 16.77 10.17 -12.89
N LEU A 111 16.39 9.32 -11.93
CA LEU A 111 16.86 7.95 -11.86
C LEU A 111 16.37 7.14 -13.06
N LEU A 112 15.06 7.17 -13.31
CA LEU A 112 14.43 6.42 -14.41
C LEU A 112 14.97 6.86 -15.77
N ARG A 113 15.14 8.17 -16.01
CA ARG A 113 15.72 8.73 -17.25
C ARG A 113 17.11 8.19 -17.59
N ARG A 114 17.88 7.77 -16.60
CA ARG A 114 19.23 7.21 -16.81
C ARG A 114 19.20 5.72 -17.15
N MET A 115 18.06 5.04 -16.95
CA MET A 115 17.88 3.62 -17.23
C MET A 115 17.38 3.37 -18.66
N ILE A 116 18.06 3.95 -19.65
CA ILE A 116 17.64 3.99 -21.06
C ILE A 116 17.53 2.62 -21.76
N ASN A 117 18.17 1.57 -21.18
CA ASN A 117 18.20 0.23 -21.75
C ASN A 117 17.16 -0.72 -21.14
N LEU A 118 16.25 -0.21 -20.31
CA LEU A 118 15.20 -1.04 -19.72
C LEU A 118 14.27 -1.60 -20.78
N GLU A 119 14.00 -2.89 -20.67
CA GLU A 119 12.99 -3.62 -21.43
C GLU A 119 11.69 -3.70 -20.62
N GLU A 120 11.79 -3.88 -19.30
CA GLU A 120 10.65 -3.96 -18.38
C GLU A 120 10.78 -2.99 -17.18
N LEU A 121 9.71 -2.25 -16.88
CA LEU A 121 9.62 -1.34 -15.74
C LEU A 121 8.34 -1.62 -14.94
N ILE A 122 8.49 -1.79 -13.62
CA ILE A 122 7.37 -1.92 -12.68
C ILE A 122 7.44 -0.87 -11.58
N LEU A 123 6.41 -0.03 -11.45
CA LEU A 123 6.34 1.01 -10.43
C LEU A 123 5.13 0.83 -9.51
N PHE A 124 5.36 0.77 -8.21
CA PHE A 124 4.30 0.77 -7.19
C PHE A 124 4.58 1.89 -6.19
N LEU A 125 3.92 3.04 -6.32
CA LEU A 125 4.32 4.25 -5.61
C LEU A 125 3.10 4.93 -4.98
N SER A 126 3.30 5.48 -3.78
CA SER A 126 2.44 6.52 -3.22
C SER A 126 3.24 7.83 -3.25
N VAL A 127 2.77 8.86 -3.93
CA VAL A 127 3.47 10.12 -4.18
C VAL A 127 2.71 11.24 -3.48
N VAL A 128 3.43 12.12 -2.79
CA VAL A 128 2.86 13.32 -2.18
C VAL A 128 3.42 14.55 -2.89
N ARG A 129 2.52 15.40 -3.37
CA ARG A 129 2.79 16.61 -4.13
C ARG A 129 2.29 17.86 -3.41
N VAL A 130 3.09 18.92 -3.56
CA VAL A 130 2.77 20.26 -3.05
C VAL A 130 2.39 21.17 -4.22
N ASP A 131 2.93 20.90 -5.40
CA ASP A 131 2.42 21.42 -6.66
C ASP A 131 1.01 20.86 -6.91
N SER A 132 0.09 21.70 -7.36
CA SER A 132 -1.33 21.37 -7.55
C SER A 132 -1.59 20.46 -8.77
N THR A 133 -0.65 19.56 -9.11
CA THR A 133 -0.67 18.75 -10.33
C THR A 133 -0.67 17.27 -10.00
N LEU A 134 -1.64 16.54 -10.56
CA LEU A 134 -1.67 15.09 -10.49
C LEU A 134 -0.70 14.48 -11.50
N ILE A 135 -0.22 13.27 -11.21
CA ILE A 135 0.53 12.48 -12.18
C ILE A 135 -0.49 11.89 -13.15
N ASP A 136 -0.37 12.26 -14.43
CA ASP A 136 -1.21 11.76 -15.52
C ASP A 136 -0.37 11.03 -16.58
N GLY A 137 -1.03 10.58 -17.64
CA GLY A 137 -0.36 9.90 -18.75
C GLY A 137 0.55 10.80 -19.56
N THR A 138 0.33 12.12 -19.56
CA THR A 138 1.18 13.10 -20.27
C THR A 138 2.50 13.29 -19.55
N GLU A 139 2.45 13.44 -18.24
CA GLU A 139 3.64 13.54 -17.42
C GLU A 139 4.47 12.26 -17.49
N LEU A 140 3.86 11.08 -17.28
CA LEU A 140 4.59 9.81 -17.34
C LEU A 140 5.25 9.61 -18.71
N TYR A 141 4.54 9.93 -19.80
CA TYR A 141 5.10 9.82 -21.13
C TYR A 141 6.28 10.76 -21.35
N ASN A 142 6.10 12.05 -21.08
CA ASN A 142 7.11 13.09 -21.34
C ASN A 142 8.32 12.99 -20.41
N GLN A 143 8.13 12.55 -19.16
CA GLN A 143 9.19 12.54 -18.16
C GLN A 143 9.91 11.20 -18.07
N VAL A 144 9.25 10.09 -18.42
CA VAL A 144 9.78 8.73 -18.28
C VAL A 144 9.85 8.01 -19.63
N LEU A 145 8.70 7.76 -20.25
CA LEU A 145 8.60 6.77 -21.32
C LEU A 145 9.33 7.18 -22.59
N VAL A 146 9.28 8.47 -22.97
CA VAL A 146 9.98 8.98 -24.17
C VAL A 146 11.50 8.78 -24.11
N HIS A 147 12.06 8.55 -22.92
CA HIS A 147 13.49 8.31 -22.72
C HIS A 147 13.87 6.82 -22.68
N MET A 148 12.89 5.90 -22.69
CA MET A 148 13.10 4.46 -22.57
C MET A 148 12.74 3.74 -23.87
N LEU A 149 13.55 3.94 -24.91
CA LEU A 149 13.27 3.45 -26.28
C LEU A 149 13.21 1.92 -26.43
N HIS A 150 13.69 1.17 -25.43
CA HIS A 150 13.68 -0.29 -25.43
C HIS A 150 12.57 -0.90 -24.56
N LEU A 151 11.78 -0.05 -23.89
CA LEU A 151 10.75 -0.49 -22.95
C LEU A 151 9.61 -1.14 -23.72
N ASN A 152 9.40 -2.44 -23.51
CA ASN A 152 8.31 -3.20 -24.10
C ASN A 152 7.19 -3.48 -23.10
N LYS A 153 7.44 -3.26 -21.81
CA LYS A 153 6.50 -3.54 -20.74
C LYS A 153 6.62 -2.52 -19.63
N PHE A 154 5.53 -1.82 -19.38
CA PHE A 154 5.40 -0.89 -18.28
C PHE A 154 4.16 -1.25 -17.46
N ILE A 155 4.37 -1.59 -16.18
CA ILE A 155 3.29 -1.87 -15.24
C ILE A 155 3.40 -0.89 -14.09
N PHE A 156 2.30 -0.24 -13.73
CA PHE A 156 2.32 0.71 -12.64
C PHE A 156 1.06 0.71 -11.80
N SER A 157 1.22 1.18 -10.57
CA SER A 157 0.16 1.53 -9.62
C SER A 157 0.68 2.70 -8.81
N ILE A 158 0.25 3.91 -9.18
CA ILE A 158 0.76 5.17 -8.63
C ILE A 158 -0.39 5.92 -7.99
N ASN A 159 -0.40 5.98 -6.66
CA ASN A 159 -1.27 6.86 -5.89
C ASN A 159 -0.60 8.24 -5.75
N THR A 160 -1.32 9.33 -5.96
CA THR A 160 -0.84 10.71 -5.91
C THR A 160 -1.74 11.50 -4.98
N ASN A 161 -1.16 12.08 -3.93
CA ASN A 161 -1.84 12.96 -2.98
C ASN A 161 -1.32 14.39 -3.13
N VAL A 162 -2.17 15.31 -3.58
CA VAL A 162 -1.87 16.74 -3.74
C VAL A 162 -2.39 17.50 -2.53
N LEU A 163 -1.49 18.13 -1.75
CA LEU A 163 -1.81 18.71 -0.44
C LEU A 163 -2.42 20.12 -0.47
N SER A 164 -2.50 20.76 -1.64
CA SER A 164 -3.00 22.13 -1.74
C SER A 164 -3.50 22.40 -3.14
N ILE A 165 -4.81 22.47 -3.31
CA ILE A 165 -5.42 22.98 -4.54
C ILE A 165 -6.16 24.26 -4.20
N ASN A 166 -5.81 25.32 -4.93
CA ASN A 166 -6.40 26.65 -4.73
C ASN A 166 -7.78 26.77 -5.39
N ASN A 167 -8.08 25.92 -6.38
CA ASN A 167 -9.32 25.93 -7.14
C ASN A 167 -9.81 24.51 -7.43
N GLU A 168 -10.94 24.12 -6.85
CA GLU A 168 -11.55 22.79 -7.05
C GLU A 168 -11.99 22.56 -8.50
N MET A 169 -12.26 23.64 -9.25
CA MET A 169 -12.72 23.55 -10.64
C MET A 169 -11.62 23.05 -11.60
N ASP A 170 -10.35 23.07 -11.19
CA ASP A 170 -9.21 22.66 -12.02
C ASP A 170 -8.81 21.19 -11.77
N VAL A 171 -9.59 20.45 -10.98
CA VAL A 171 -9.31 19.05 -10.68
C VAL A 171 -9.78 18.17 -11.85
N PRO A 172 -8.88 17.43 -12.51
CA PRO A 172 -9.26 16.57 -13.63
C PRO A 172 -10.15 15.43 -13.15
N SER A 173 -11.12 15.06 -13.99
CA SER A 173 -11.98 13.90 -13.74
C SER A 173 -11.22 12.58 -13.97
N ASN A 174 -11.83 11.46 -13.58
CA ASN A 174 -11.32 10.11 -13.90
C ASN A 174 -11.12 9.94 -15.41
N GLU A 175 -12.08 10.43 -16.19
CA GLU A 175 -12.09 10.36 -17.64
C GLU A 175 -10.97 11.22 -18.24
N ASP A 176 -10.74 12.44 -17.74
CA ASP A 176 -9.62 13.28 -18.18
C ASP A 176 -8.27 12.58 -17.95
N ILE A 177 -8.09 11.97 -16.78
CA ILE A 177 -6.88 11.20 -16.45
C ILE A 177 -6.74 10.00 -17.38
N GLN A 178 -7.80 9.22 -17.62
CA GLN A 178 -7.74 8.06 -18.54
C GLN A 178 -7.48 8.49 -19.97
N ASN A 179 -8.14 9.55 -20.44
CA ASN A 179 -7.96 10.12 -21.78
C ASN A 179 -6.53 10.61 -22.01
N SER A 180 -5.84 11.05 -20.95
CA SER A 180 -4.43 11.39 -21.04
C SER A 180 -3.52 10.20 -21.40
N PHE A 181 -3.98 8.95 -21.34
CA PHE A 181 -3.22 7.77 -21.77
C PHE A 181 -3.54 7.31 -23.19
N ILE A 182 -4.63 7.82 -23.79
CA ILE A 182 -5.04 7.42 -25.14
C ILE A 182 -3.97 7.80 -26.16
N GLY A 183 -3.70 6.88 -27.09
CA GLY A 183 -2.70 7.07 -28.15
C GLY A 183 -1.25 6.90 -27.69
N LYS A 184 -1.02 6.46 -26.46
CA LYS A 184 0.28 6.05 -25.93
C LYS A 184 0.34 4.51 -25.90
N GLU A 185 1.52 3.91 -25.98
CA GLU A 185 1.73 2.44 -26.01
C GLU A 185 1.16 1.67 -24.79
N TYR A 186 0.65 2.38 -23.78
CA TYR A 186 0.16 1.86 -22.50
C TYR A 186 -1.20 2.48 -22.14
N ASP A 187 -2.14 2.46 -23.09
CA ASP A 187 -3.44 3.15 -23.05
C ASP A 187 -4.47 2.53 -22.09
N GLN A 188 -4.36 1.24 -21.78
CA GLN A 188 -5.27 0.55 -20.86
C GLN A 188 -4.94 0.83 -19.40
N VAL A 189 -5.61 1.84 -18.85
CA VAL A 189 -5.40 2.29 -17.47
C VAL A 189 -6.71 2.43 -16.71
N GLY A 190 -6.69 2.04 -15.44
CA GLY A 190 -7.71 2.42 -14.48
C GLY A 190 -7.30 3.71 -13.78
N SER A 191 -8.28 4.55 -13.44
CA SER A 191 -8.07 5.74 -12.62
C SER A 191 -9.18 5.87 -11.57
N TYR A 192 -8.85 6.48 -10.44
CA TYR A 192 -9.82 7.14 -9.59
C TYR A 192 -9.23 8.43 -9.05
N VAL A 193 -10.03 9.49 -9.05
CA VAL A 193 -9.75 10.82 -8.55
C VAL A 193 -10.79 11.13 -7.49
N HIS A 194 -10.31 11.59 -6.34
CA HIS A 194 -11.12 11.89 -5.19
C HIS A 194 -10.70 13.25 -4.61
N LEU A 195 -11.67 14.13 -4.43
CA LEU A 195 -11.50 15.44 -3.81
C LEU A 195 -11.91 15.34 -2.34
N GLU A 196 -10.97 15.57 -1.45
CA GLU A 196 -11.14 15.56 -0.01
C GLU A 196 -11.07 17.00 0.52
N ARG A 197 -12.20 17.54 0.97
CA ARG A 197 -12.24 18.88 1.57
C ARG A 197 -11.76 18.84 3.01
N ILE A 198 -10.72 19.59 3.34
CA ILE A 198 -10.28 19.79 4.73
C ILE A 198 -11.09 20.94 5.32
N THR A 199 -11.79 20.69 6.41
CA THR A 199 -12.43 21.76 7.19
C THR A 199 -11.40 22.43 8.11
N PRO A 200 -11.58 23.71 8.50
CA PRO A 200 -10.66 24.38 9.42
C PRO A 200 -10.47 23.64 10.76
N GLU A 201 -11.51 22.93 11.21
CA GLU A 201 -11.51 22.13 12.45
C GLU A 201 -10.59 20.90 12.36
N ASP A 202 -10.30 20.41 11.15
CA ASP A 202 -9.44 19.25 10.91
C ASP A 202 -7.94 19.54 10.98
N THR A 203 -7.53 20.79 11.25
CA THR A 203 -6.13 21.19 11.17
C THR A 203 -5.49 21.43 12.55
N THR A 204 -4.71 20.44 13.01
CA THR A 204 -3.70 20.63 14.10
C THR A 204 -2.54 21.53 13.68
N ILE A 205 -2.45 21.83 12.38
CA ILE A 205 -1.45 22.69 11.76
C ILE A 205 -2.21 23.97 11.38
N GLY A 206 -2.09 25.06 12.15
CA GLY A 206 -2.93 26.28 12.04
C GLY A 206 -3.02 26.95 10.66
N ILE A 207 -3.62 26.29 9.69
CA ILE A 207 -3.85 26.72 8.32
C ILE A 207 -5.20 27.43 8.32
N LYS A 208 -5.16 28.76 8.17
CA LYS A 208 -6.33 29.64 8.31
C LYS A 208 -7.34 29.55 7.13
N GLN A 209 -7.11 28.70 6.15
CA GLN A 209 -7.97 28.57 4.97
C GLN A 209 -8.26 27.11 4.66
N PRO A 210 -9.52 26.76 4.29
CA PRO A 210 -9.85 25.43 3.84
C PRO A 210 -9.00 25.09 2.62
N LYS A 211 -8.24 24.00 2.70
CA LYS A 211 -7.50 23.44 1.58
C LYS A 211 -8.19 22.15 1.16
N ALA A 212 -8.34 21.92 -0.13
CA ALA A 212 -8.71 20.60 -0.60
C ALA A 212 -7.45 19.76 -0.85
N ILE A 213 -7.50 18.49 -0.46
CA ILE A 213 -6.56 17.47 -0.90
C ILE A 213 -7.20 16.77 -2.10
N VAL A 214 -6.42 16.57 -3.16
CA VAL A 214 -6.84 15.66 -4.23
C VAL A 214 -6.00 14.42 -4.18
N LYS A 215 -6.69 13.29 -4.20
CA LYS A 215 -6.10 11.96 -4.33
C LYS A 215 -6.39 11.43 -5.72
N SER A 216 -5.39 10.88 -6.39
CA SER A 216 -5.56 10.19 -7.66
C SER A 216 -4.76 8.91 -7.65
N HIS A 217 -5.36 7.79 -8.04
CA HIS A 217 -4.63 6.56 -8.27
C HIS A 217 -4.81 6.15 -9.71
N ILE A 218 -3.68 6.03 -10.40
CA ILE A 218 -3.59 5.51 -11.76
C ILE A 218 -2.91 4.14 -11.72
N TYR A 219 -3.40 3.19 -12.51
CA TYR A 219 -2.82 1.85 -12.55
C TYR A 219 -3.03 1.17 -13.91
N SER A 220 -2.10 0.29 -14.26
CA SER A 220 -2.19 -0.52 -15.47
C SER A 220 -3.29 -1.57 -15.37
N LEU A 221 -3.96 -1.84 -16.49
CA LEU A 221 -4.90 -2.94 -16.64
C LEU A 221 -4.30 -4.07 -17.52
N PRO A 222 -4.56 -5.36 -17.21
CA PRO A 222 -5.15 -5.83 -15.96
C PRO A 222 -4.25 -5.53 -14.75
N TYR A 223 -4.85 -5.32 -13.59
CA TYR A 223 -4.09 -5.05 -12.35
C TYR A 223 -3.27 -6.28 -11.94
N GLN A 224 -1.98 -6.10 -11.66
CA GLN A 224 -1.04 -7.22 -11.41
C GLN A 224 -0.46 -7.26 -9.99
N PHE A 225 -0.80 -6.31 -9.12
CA PHE A 225 -0.24 -6.24 -7.78
C PHE A 225 -1.13 -7.00 -6.77
N GLU A 226 -0.50 -7.54 -5.72
CA GLU A 226 -1.22 -8.16 -4.61
C GLU A 226 -1.78 -7.14 -3.61
N ASN A 227 -1.24 -5.92 -3.61
CA ASN A 227 -1.64 -4.85 -2.70
C ASN A 227 -2.44 -3.82 -3.46
N PHE A 228 -3.56 -3.37 -2.89
CA PHE A 228 -4.29 -2.19 -3.34
C PHE A 228 -4.38 -1.23 -2.15
N LEU A 229 -3.79 -0.04 -2.28
CA LEU A 229 -3.62 0.88 -1.15
C LEU A 229 -4.50 2.10 -1.30
N ASP A 230 -4.96 2.63 -0.15
CA ASP A 230 -5.73 3.88 -0.05
C ASP A 230 -6.98 3.91 -0.95
N LEU A 231 -7.73 2.80 -1.00
CA LEU A 231 -9.06 2.79 -1.61
C LEU A 231 -10.00 3.71 -0.82
N ASN A 232 -10.75 4.53 -1.54
CA ASN A 232 -11.65 5.54 -0.96
C ASN A 232 -13.11 5.32 -1.41
N SER A 233 -14.01 6.16 -0.91
CA SER A 233 -15.45 6.09 -1.16
C SER A 233 -15.84 6.32 -2.63
N SER A 234 -14.95 6.83 -3.47
CA SER A 234 -15.20 7.04 -4.90
C SER A 234 -14.87 5.81 -5.77
N PHE A 235 -14.51 4.68 -5.17
CA PHE A 235 -14.30 3.44 -5.91
C PHE A 235 -15.61 2.94 -6.53
N GLN A 236 -15.63 2.76 -7.85
CA GLN A 236 -16.88 2.49 -8.59
C GLN A 236 -17.13 1.00 -8.83
N CYS A 237 -16.10 0.21 -9.19
CA CYS A 237 -16.07 -1.25 -9.27
C CYS A 237 -14.82 -1.71 -10.05
N GLY A 238 -14.61 -3.02 -10.17
CA GLY A 238 -13.65 -3.66 -11.08
C GLY A 238 -13.44 -5.11 -10.69
N ILE A 239 -12.59 -5.87 -11.39
CA ILE A 239 -12.24 -7.23 -10.97
C ILE A 239 -10.73 -7.33 -10.78
N PHE A 240 -10.31 -7.48 -9.53
CA PHE A 240 -8.92 -7.44 -9.09
C PHE A 240 -8.49 -8.81 -8.55
N VAL A 241 -8.38 -9.80 -9.45
CA VAL A 241 -8.09 -11.20 -9.08
C VAL A 241 -6.71 -11.41 -8.44
N THR A 242 -5.76 -10.48 -8.61
CA THR A 242 -4.42 -10.57 -8.02
C THR A 242 -4.35 -10.00 -6.60
N VAL A 243 -5.28 -9.11 -6.23
CA VAL A 243 -5.24 -8.41 -4.95
C VAL A 243 -5.56 -9.37 -3.81
N ARG A 244 -4.76 -9.29 -2.76
CA ARG A 244 -4.84 -10.06 -1.52
C ARG A 244 -4.91 -9.15 -0.29
N TYR A 245 -4.32 -7.97 -0.37
CA TYR A 245 -4.24 -7.00 0.71
C TYR A 245 -4.84 -5.68 0.25
N LEU A 246 -5.87 -5.23 0.95
CA LEU A 246 -6.57 -3.98 0.69
C LEU A 246 -6.38 -3.04 1.88
N SER A 247 -6.02 -1.80 1.59
CA SER A 247 -6.09 -0.70 2.57
C SER A 247 -7.15 0.29 2.11
N MET A 248 -8.07 0.63 3.00
CA MET A 248 -9.11 1.63 2.78
C MET A 248 -8.88 2.83 3.69
N ARG A 249 -8.92 4.03 3.13
CA ARG A 249 -8.82 5.26 3.89
C ARG A 249 -9.59 6.38 3.23
N ASP A 250 -10.49 6.98 3.99
CA ASP A 250 -11.27 8.15 3.56
C ASP A 250 -11.71 8.95 4.78
N ARG A 251 -11.94 10.26 4.60
CA ARG A 251 -12.64 11.10 5.58
C ARG A 251 -14.15 11.01 5.42
N TYR A 252 -14.63 10.77 4.20
CA TYR A 252 -16.04 10.53 4.00
C TYR A 252 -16.39 9.15 4.52
N PRO A 253 -17.45 9.01 5.34
CA PRO A 253 -17.83 7.69 5.82
C PRO A 253 -18.11 6.74 4.67
N PHE A 254 -17.63 5.52 4.81
CA PHE A 254 -17.93 4.47 3.84
C PHE A 254 -19.39 4.05 3.98
N GLU A 255 -20.04 3.80 2.85
CA GLU A 255 -21.38 3.23 2.83
C GLU A 255 -21.30 1.71 2.88
N ARG A 256 -22.34 1.07 3.42
CA ARG A 256 -22.44 -0.39 3.44
C ARG A 256 -22.27 -1.02 2.05
N GLU A 257 -22.88 -0.42 1.03
CA GLU A 257 -22.85 -0.98 -0.32
C GLU A 257 -21.47 -0.93 -0.97
N LEU A 258 -20.58 -0.05 -0.50
CA LEU A 258 -19.19 -0.09 -0.89
C LEU A 258 -18.53 -1.42 -0.50
N PHE A 259 -18.84 -1.99 0.67
CA PHE A 259 -18.30 -3.28 1.09
C PHE A 259 -18.84 -4.44 0.26
N LYS A 260 -20.07 -4.33 -0.25
CA LYS A 260 -20.59 -5.28 -1.24
C LYS A 260 -19.77 -5.19 -2.54
N ILE A 261 -19.59 -3.99 -3.07
CA ILE A 261 -18.77 -3.74 -4.27
C ILE A 261 -17.35 -4.28 -4.07
N ILE A 262 -16.75 -4.08 -2.90
CA ILE A 262 -15.43 -4.61 -2.55
C ILE A 262 -15.44 -6.14 -2.53
N SER A 263 -16.42 -6.78 -1.90
CA SER A 263 -16.50 -8.24 -1.86
C SER A 263 -16.56 -8.86 -3.26
N ASP A 264 -17.25 -8.20 -4.20
CA ASP A 264 -17.36 -8.65 -5.59
C ASP A 264 -16.10 -8.31 -6.41
N SER A 265 -15.47 -7.17 -6.12
CA SER A 265 -14.30 -6.69 -6.86
C SER A 265 -13.00 -7.39 -6.48
N PHE A 266 -12.91 -7.90 -5.24
CA PHE A 266 -11.71 -8.51 -4.67
C PHE A 266 -11.98 -9.95 -4.21
N PRO A 267 -12.25 -10.89 -5.13
CA PRO A 267 -12.76 -12.23 -4.80
C PRO A 267 -11.82 -13.06 -3.93
N PHE A 268 -10.52 -12.77 -3.94
CA PHE A 268 -9.48 -13.48 -3.19
C PHE A 268 -8.88 -12.64 -2.05
N LEU A 269 -9.60 -11.61 -1.57
CA LEU A 269 -9.13 -10.74 -0.51
C LEU A 269 -8.83 -11.54 0.76
N LYS A 270 -7.61 -11.37 1.29
CA LYS A 270 -7.15 -11.98 2.53
C LYS A 270 -7.13 -10.99 3.69
N SER A 271 -6.70 -9.76 3.41
CA SER A 271 -6.49 -8.75 4.45
C SER A 271 -7.11 -7.41 4.08
N LEU A 272 -7.67 -6.73 5.06
CA LEU A 272 -8.33 -5.44 4.95
C LEU A 272 -7.91 -4.63 6.16
N THR A 273 -7.28 -3.49 5.88
CA THR A 273 -7.02 -2.46 6.88
C THR A 273 -7.88 -1.26 6.54
N MET A 274 -8.56 -0.70 7.52
CA MET A 274 -9.44 0.42 7.31
C MET A 274 -9.15 1.54 8.31
N SER A 275 -9.17 2.76 7.80
CA SER A 275 -8.95 3.98 8.56
C SER A 275 -10.01 5.00 8.14
N ASN A 276 -11.03 5.16 8.98
CA ASN A 276 -12.16 6.05 8.77
C ASN A 276 -12.85 6.25 10.12
N ASP A 277 -12.67 7.41 10.72
CA ASP A 277 -13.20 7.78 12.03
C ASP A 277 -14.66 8.25 11.98
N GLY A 278 -15.23 8.42 10.79
CA GLY A 278 -16.60 8.84 10.59
C GLY A 278 -17.60 7.69 10.74
N PRO A 279 -18.77 7.94 11.37
CA PRO A 279 -19.84 6.95 11.50
C PRO A 279 -20.39 6.53 10.14
N GLN A 280 -20.72 5.25 10.01
CA GLN A 280 -21.11 4.66 8.74
C GLN A 280 -22.38 5.31 8.19
N LYS A 281 -22.34 5.73 6.93
CA LYS A 281 -23.53 6.25 6.23
C LYS A 281 -24.49 5.12 5.86
N ASN A 282 -25.80 5.40 5.95
CA ASN A 282 -26.87 4.50 5.53
C ASN A 282 -26.84 3.12 6.23
N LYS A 283 -26.55 3.10 7.54
CA LYS A 283 -26.46 1.87 8.37
C LYS A 283 -27.76 1.03 8.39
N GLN A 284 -28.92 1.62 8.10
CA GLN A 284 -30.21 0.95 8.23
C GLN A 284 -30.56 0.03 7.04
N HIS A 285 -30.82 -1.25 7.35
CA HIS A 285 -31.62 -2.21 6.57
C HIS A 285 -31.25 -2.47 5.11
N SER A 286 -30.01 -2.84 4.84
CA SER A 286 -29.69 -3.57 3.61
C SER A 286 -29.84 -5.08 3.86
N SER A 287 -30.64 -5.75 3.04
CA SER A 287 -30.77 -7.22 3.06
C SER A 287 -29.61 -7.91 2.35
N THR A 288 -28.69 -7.14 1.77
CA THR A 288 -27.57 -7.62 0.97
C THR A 288 -26.58 -8.39 1.82
N LEU A 289 -26.34 -9.65 1.43
CA LEU A 289 -25.30 -10.49 1.99
C LEU A 289 -23.94 -10.05 1.44
N ILE A 290 -23.03 -9.71 2.35
CA ILE A 290 -21.63 -9.39 2.05
C ILE A 290 -20.80 -10.58 2.53
N SER A 291 -20.01 -11.18 1.65
CA SER A 291 -19.17 -12.32 2.03
C SER A 291 -17.75 -12.17 1.54
N PHE A 292 -16.81 -12.37 2.46
CA PHE A 292 -15.39 -12.37 2.16
C PHE A 292 -14.82 -13.77 2.44
N PRO A 293 -14.83 -14.68 1.44
CA PRO A 293 -14.58 -16.10 1.67
C PRO A 293 -13.14 -16.44 2.06
N HIS A 294 -12.17 -15.63 1.68
CA HIS A 294 -10.73 -15.87 1.92
C HIS A 294 -10.12 -14.94 2.99
N PHE A 295 -10.97 -14.15 3.63
CA PHE A 295 -10.57 -13.04 4.47
C PHE A 295 -10.14 -13.53 5.85
N ASN A 296 -8.86 -13.35 6.15
CA ASN A 296 -8.23 -13.88 7.35
C ASN A 296 -7.75 -12.80 8.33
N LEU A 297 -7.50 -11.57 7.88
CA LEU A 297 -7.07 -10.47 8.74
C LEU A 297 -7.92 -9.22 8.54
N LEU A 298 -8.57 -8.79 9.62
CA LEU A 298 -9.34 -7.56 9.68
C LEU A 298 -8.69 -6.58 10.64
N ASN A 299 -8.34 -5.38 10.16
CA ASN A 299 -7.76 -4.32 10.98
C ASN A 299 -8.64 -3.07 10.95
N LEU A 300 -9.22 -2.76 12.11
CA LEU A 300 -10.19 -1.71 12.37
C LEU A 300 -9.72 -0.72 13.47
N VAL A 301 -8.44 -0.75 13.84
CA VAL A 301 -7.90 0.10 14.94
C VAL A 301 -8.18 1.60 14.72
N ASP A 302 -8.14 2.05 13.46
CA ASP A 302 -8.34 3.45 13.08
C ASP A 302 -9.76 3.68 12.48
N ALA A 303 -10.71 2.79 12.74
CA ALA A 303 -12.06 2.85 12.20
C ALA A 303 -13.09 3.20 13.28
N HIS A 304 -14.22 3.80 12.88
CA HIS A 304 -15.37 4.02 13.74
C HIS A 304 -16.09 2.70 14.10
N ASP A 305 -16.68 2.64 15.30
CA ASP A 305 -17.32 1.44 15.85
C ASP A 305 -18.46 0.87 14.98
N ASP A 306 -19.09 1.71 14.16
CA ASP A 306 -20.12 1.27 13.20
C ASP A 306 -19.60 0.20 12.23
N TYR A 307 -18.34 0.28 11.84
CA TYR A 307 -17.75 -0.71 10.96
C TYR A 307 -17.43 -2.01 11.70
N ASP A 308 -17.01 -1.93 12.97
CA ASP A 308 -16.85 -3.11 13.82
C ASP A 308 -18.18 -3.86 13.96
N GLU A 309 -19.28 -3.14 14.18
CA GLU A 309 -20.62 -3.72 14.22
C GLU A 309 -20.98 -4.41 12.89
N GLN A 310 -20.73 -3.77 11.75
CA GLN A 310 -21.00 -4.37 10.44
C GLN A 310 -20.25 -5.68 10.24
N PHE A 311 -18.97 -5.75 10.63
CA PHE A 311 -18.15 -6.93 10.37
C PHE A 311 -18.30 -8.04 11.42
N LEU A 312 -18.56 -7.69 12.68
CA LEU A 312 -18.51 -8.63 13.81
C LEU A 312 -19.89 -8.98 14.38
N VAL A 313 -20.89 -8.11 14.21
CA VAL A 313 -22.23 -8.28 14.80
C VAL A 313 -23.28 -8.59 13.74
N ASP A 314 -23.19 -7.98 12.56
CA ASP A 314 -24.20 -8.14 11.53
C ASP A 314 -24.20 -9.55 10.90
N THR A 315 -25.33 -10.24 11.03
CA THR A 315 -25.61 -11.54 10.42
C THR A 315 -25.53 -11.58 8.88
N LYS A 316 -25.55 -10.41 8.23
CA LYS A 316 -25.43 -10.26 6.77
C LYS A 316 -24.00 -10.07 6.30
N THR A 317 -23.03 -10.04 7.20
CA THR A 317 -21.60 -10.05 6.84
C THR A 317 -21.00 -11.39 7.22
N HIS A 318 -20.48 -12.12 6.23
CA HIS A 318 -19.96 -13.46 6.43
C HIS A 318 -18.44 -13.53 6.23
N LEU A 319 -17.73 -13.80 7.33
CA LEU A 319 -16.27 -13.85 7.41
C LEU A 319 -15.78 -15.26 7.85
N PRO A 320 -15.98 -16.31 7.03
CA PRO A 320 -15.77 -17.69 7.46
C PRO A 320 -14.32 -18.03 7.81
N CYS A 321 -13.37 -17.28 7.25
CA CYS A 321 -11.93 -17.52 7.40
C CYS A 321 -11.24 -16.51 8.29
N LEU A 322 -11.97 -15.66 9.04
CA LEU A 322 -11.35 -14.65 9.88
C LEU A 322 -10.55 -15.31 11.01
N LEU A 323 -9.25 -15.03 11.07
CA LEU A 323 -8.32 -15.60 12.05
C LEU A 323 -7.65 -14.53 12.91
N ASP A 324 -7.38 -13.35 12.34
CA ASP A 324 -6.66 -12.28 13.00
C ASP A 324 -7.51 -11.00 13.00
N LEU A 325 -7.69 -10.41 14.17
CA LEU A 325 -8.44 -9.17 14.37
C LEU A 325 -7.54 -8.12 15.02
N CYS A 326 -7.47 -6.93 14.44
CA CYS A 326 -6.91 -5.75 15.07
C CYS A 326 -8.05 -4.76 15.33
N ILE A 327 -8.26 -4.37 16.58
CA ILE A 327 -9.38 -3.53 17.02
C ILE A 327 -8.99 -2.76 18.28
N THR A 328 -9.65 -1.63 18.58
CA THR A 328 -9.48 -0.98 19.89
C THR A 328 -10.17 -1.80 20.99
N TYR A 329 -9.77 -1.58 22.25
CA TYR A 329 -10.40 -2.30 23.36
C TYR A 329 -11.84 -1.80 23.58
N GLU A 330 -12.04 -0.50 23.45
CA GLU A 330 -13.31 0.18 23.60
C GLU A 330 -14.34 -0.31 22.56
N SER A 331 -13.95 -0.38 21.28
CA SER A 331 -14.80 -0.93 20.22
C SER A 331 -15.13 -2.40 20.46
N LEU A 332 -14.16 -3.18 20.98
CA LEU A 332 -14.38 -4.59 21.32
C LEU A 332 -15.41 -4.76 22.45
N GLU A 333 -15.36 -3.92 23.49
CA GLU A 333 -16.38 -3.92 24.54
C GLU A 333 -17.78 -3.59 23.98
N ILE A 334 -17.87 -2.65 23.04
CA ILE A 334 -19.14 -2.27 22.39
C ILE A 334 -19.72 -3.44 21.59
N VAL A 335 -18.96 -4.02 20.65
CA VAL A 335 -19.48 -5.09 19.76
C VAL A 335 -19.74 -6.42 20.48
N THR A 336 -19.08 -6.64 21.61
CA THR A 336 -19.34 -7.80 22.48
C THR A 336 -20.40 -7.53 23.54
N ASN A 337 -20.90 -6.28 23.66
CA ASN A 337 -21.75 -5.82 24.76
C ASN A 337 -21.15 -6.20 26.12
N ASN A 338 -19.94 -5.73 26.40
CA ASN A 338 -19.14 -6.09 27.57
C ASN A 338 -18.99 -7.61 27.74
N PHE A 339 -18.71 -8.32 26.66
CA PHE A 339 -18.56 -9.78 26.64
C PHE A 339 -19.81 -10.55 27.08
N ALA A 340 -21.00 -10.04 26.73
CA ALA A 340 -22.29 -10.71 26.97
C ALA A 340 -23.06 -11.10 25.69
N ASN A 341 -22.61 -10.67 24.50
CA ASN A 341 -23.22 -11.02 23.22
C ASN A 341 -22.76 -12.38 22.67
N ASP A 342 -23.61 -13.41 22.78
CA ASP A 342 -23.34 -14.78 22.31
C ASP A 342 -23.09 -14.89 20.79
N ALA A 343 -23.71 -14.03 19.98
CA ALA A 343 -23.53 -14.06 18.52
C ALA A 343 -22.10 -13.66 18.13
N THR A 344 -21.60 -12.57 18.72
CA THR A 344 -20.21 -12.12 18.54
C THR A 344 -19.23 -13.16 19.07
N ARG A 345 -19.56 -13.85 20.18
CA ARG A 345 -18.72 -14.92 20.76
C ARG A 345 -18.39 -16.02 19.74
N LEU A 346 -19.35 -16.40 18.88
CA LEU A 346 -19.15 -17.44 17.88
C LEU A 346 -18.04 -17.05 16.88
N TYR A 347 -17.98 -15.79 16.46
CA TYR A 347 -16.93 -15.29 15.57
C TYR A 347 -15.60 -15.18 16.30
N CYS A 348 -15.59 -14.55 17.48
CA CYS A 348 -14.37 -14.35 18.27
C CYS A 348 -13.69 -15.68 18.65
N SER A 349 -14.47 -16.73 18.94
CA SER A 349 -13.94 -18.04 19.36
C SER A 349 -13.03 -18.71 18.32
N LYS A 350 -13.12 -18.30 17.05
CA LYS A 350 -12.32 -18.84 15.93
C LYS A 350 -11.02 -18.06 15.71
N LEU A 351 -10.85 -16.90 16.34
CA LEU A 351 -9.68 -16.06 16.17
C LEU A 351 -8.43 -16.70 16.77
N LYS A 352 -7.35 -16.70 16.00
CA LYS A 352 -6.00 -17.14 16.38
C LYS A 352 -5.08 -15.99 16.77
N GLY A 353 -5.43 -14.77 16.38
CA GLY A 353 -4.73 -13.55 16.76
C GLY A 353 -5.72 -12.43 17.10
N LEU A 354 -5.45 -11.74 18.20
CA LEU A 354 -6.13 -10.51 18.58
C LEU A 354 -5.07 -9.47 18.92
N HIS A 355 -5.13 -8.34 18.23
CA HIS A 355 -4.22 -7.22 18.38
C HIS A 355 -5.01 -6.01 18.87
N ILE A 356 -4.72 -5.58 20.09
CA ILE A 356 -5.35 -4.41 20.71
C ILE A 356 -4.27 -3.34 20.83
N ASP A 357 -4.57 -2.14 20.32
CA ASP A 357 -3.59 -1.04 20.21
C ASP A 357 -3.06 -0.56 21.56
N LYS A 358 -3.87 -0.68 22.62
CA LYS A 358 -3.53 -0.23 23.98
C LYS A 358 -3.51 -1.38 24.98
N PRO A 359 -2.71 -1.28 26.06
CA PRO A 359 -2.79 -2.19 27.18
C PRO A 359 -4.21 -2.20 27.76
N TYR A 360 -4.71 -3.39 28.08
CA TYR A 360 -6.04 -3.58 28.67
C TYR A 360 -5.97 -4.61 29.80
N VAL A 361 -6.95 -4.57 30.69
CA VAL A 361 -7.15 -5.58 31.74
C VAL A 361 -8.15 -6.59 31.21
N ARG A 362 -7.82 -7.89 31.27
CA ARG A 362 -8.74 -8.94 30.80
C ARG A 362 -9.98 -9.00 31.71
N PRO A 363 -11.20 -8.78 31.17
CA PRO A 363 -12.42 -8.97 31.94
C PRO A 363 -12.71 -10.45 32.20
N LYS A 364 -13.62 -10.72 33.14
CA LYS A 364 -13.94 -12.06 33.65
C LYS A 364 -14.34 -13.08 32.57
N HIS A 365 -14.93 -12.62 31.46
CA HIS A 365 -15.43 -13.45 30.36
C HIS A 365 -14.57 -13.35 29.08
N PHE A 366 -13.42 -12.69 29.14
CA PHE A 366 -12.56 -12.50 27.98
C PHE A 366 -12.12 -13.85 27.37
N ASP A 367 -11.72 -14.77 28.24
CA ASP A 367 -11.21 -16.08 27.84
C ASP A 367 -12.30 -16.95 27.18
N ASP A 368 -13.57 -16.74 27.53
CA ASP A 368 -14.73 -17.41 26.91
C ASP A 368 -14.95 -16.97 25.45
N TYR A 369 -14.51 -15.75 25.10
CA TYR A 369 -14.59 -15.20 23.74
C TYR A 369 -13.42 -15.60 22.86
N PHE A 370 -12.24 -15.82 23.44
CA PHE A 370 -11.00 -16.01 22.70
C PHE A 370 -10.24 -17.28 23.09
N CYS A 371 -10.96 -18.40 23.16
CA CYS A 371 -10.42 -19.69 23.61
C CYS A 371 -9.14 -20.12 22.89
N LEU A 372 -8.99 -19.81 21.60
CA LEU A 372 -7.82 -20.21 20.80
C LEU A 372 -6.57 -19.36 21.07
N LEU A 373 -6.70 -18.15 21.63
CA LEU A 373 -5.56 -17.30 21.98
C LEU A 373 -4.76 -17.85 23.17
N LEU A 374 -5.45 -18.50 24.11
CA LEU A 374 -4.86 -19.08 25.32
C LEU A 374 -3.89 -20.24 25.01
N HIS A 375 -4.15 -20.97 23.93
CA HIS A 375 -3.27 -22.03 23.48
C HIS A 375 -1.97 -21.50 22.89
N MET A 376 -1.94 -20.27 22.37
CA MET A 376 -0.76 -19.67 21.74
C MET A 376 0.15 -18.93 22.72
N SER A 377 -0.38 -18.39 23.84
CA SER A 377 0.45 -17.75 24.86
C SER A 377 1.31 -18.74 25.65
N LYS A 378 0.81 -19.96 25.89
CA LYS A 378 1.58 -21.02 26.57
C LYS A 378 2.84 -21.47 25.81
N PHE A 379 2.89 -21.28 24.50
CA PHE A 379 4.08 -21.60 23.69
C PHE A 379 5.12 -20.46 23.61
N ARG A 380 4.77 -19.22 23.99
CA ARG A 380 5.72 -18.10 23.97
C ARG A 380 6.57 -18.00 25.24
N ASP A 381 6.14 -18.62 26.34
CA ASP A 381 6.87 -18.62 27.60
C ASP A 381 7.86 -19.81 27.73
N GLU A 382 7.96 -20.66 26.70
CA GLU A 382 8.84 -21.85 26.67
C GLU A 382 10.00 -21.77 25.65
N PHE A 383 10.32 -20.58 25.10
CA PHE A 383 11.49 -20.39 24.22
C PHE A 383 12.32 -19.14 24.53
#